data_AF-A0AA39CHD1-F1
#
_entry.id   AF-A0AA39CHD1-F1
#
_cell.length_a   1.000
_cell.length_b   1.000
_cell.length_c   1.000
_cell.angle_alpha   90.00
_cell.angle_beta   90.00
_cell.angle_gamma   90.00
#
_symmetry.space_group_name_H-M   'P 1'
#
loop_
_entity.id
_entity.type
_entity.pdbx_description
1 polymer ?
#
loop_
_entity_poly.entity_id
_entity_poly.type
_entity_poly.pdbx_seq_one_letter_code
_entity_poly.pdbx_strand_id
1 'polypeptide(L)'
;MSVIIGALGSIIGYLGAEAATESFFERLLWPERFYNDAQPFILIKLALFLPMAGPLHGAALAALDTFRQNGLYLGIRRGDMLGTTFLPDTGIKAYQISGSGAAQEKITRLVRNGFWVNVLRSVKAENRTARKKAVDPTDPAMKHPPYRAMQLVHHLKLHYASAGSPAVLKAVQISEASVSWRTVLGIVCSEASSIAVAITAGVSNPFRTYWVTGYLLLPLLLKFVALLVCVRREPIEPDKDKTEGQPRSADQLYQIEDPRQGFAIIQGPSSVVLQFFRHYGHPIRDGGTAGRRDRARELLSVGLIYLFVLYFPGGLIGSLWMPDNTQLLWLSFQFYTIVAAHVVRILGWDNCGRTEARIARCLEQKRSVWLRGPGGVGILATLETTDVANVESANQEFEAIIEAHFRQP
;
A
#
# COMPACT_ATOMS: atom_id res chain seq x y z
N MET A 1 12.46 -37.45 -18.21
CA MET A 1 12.45 -36.35 -17.23
C MET A 1 11.79 -35.08 -17.77
N SER A 2 12.25 -34.54 -18.90
CA SER A 2 11.73 -33.27 -19.47
C SER A 2 10.20 -33.20 -19.65
N VAL A 3 9.53 -34.26 -20.13
CA VAL A 3 8.05 -34.27 -20.30
C VAL A 3 7.31 -34.13 -18.96
N ILE A 4 7.78 -34.82 -17.93
CA ILE A 4 7.19 -34.76 -16.57
C ILE A 4 7.40 -33.37 -15.98
N ILE A 5 8.58 -32.78 -16.17
CA ILE A 5 8.91 -31.44 -15.71
C ILE A 5 8.08 -30.38 -16.44
N GLY A 6 7.85 -30.52 -17.75
CA GLY A 6 6.95 -29.65 -18.50
C GLY A 6 5.50 -29.73 -18.04
N ALA A 7 5.00 -30.95 -17.77
CA ALA A 7 3.66 -31.15 -17.24
C ALA A 7 3.50 -30.55 -15.83
N LEU A 8 4.44 -30.82 -14.91
CA LEU A 8 4.46 -30.22 -13.57
C LEU A 8 4.60 -28.70 -13.63
N GLY A 9 5.46 -28.19 -14.52
CA GLY A 9 5.62 -26.76 -14.77
C GLY A 9 4.32 -26.12 -15.24
N SER A 10 3.54 -26.78 -16.09
CA SER A 10 2.24 -26.26 -16.54
C SER A 10 1.21 -26.20 -15.40
N ILE A 11 1.15 -27.23 -14.54
CA ILE A 11 0.29 -27.24 -13.34
C ILE A 11 0.69 -26.12 -12.37
N ILE A 12 2.00 -25.98 -12.12
CA ILE A 12 2.59 -24.89 -11.34
C ILE A 12 2.19 -23.53 -11.93
N GLY A 13 2.28 -23.36 -13.25
CA GLY A 13 1.83 -22.16 -13.93
C GLY A 13 0.38 -21.82 -13.60
N TYR A 14 -0.52 -22.78 -13.76
CA TYR A 14 -1.94 -22.60 -13.49
C TYR A 14 -2.23 -22.24 -12.02
N LEU A 15 -1.69 -23.00 -11.07
CA LEU A 15 -1.87 -22.74 -9.64
C LEU A 15 -1.27 -21.39 -9.21
N GLY A 16 -0.14 -21.04 -9.80
CA GLY A 16 0.51 -19.76 -9.58
C GLY A 16 -0.30 -18.56 -10.08
N ALA A 17 -0.88 -18.68 -11.27
CA ALA A 17 -1.75 -17.66 -11.85
C ALA A 17 -2.95 -17.35 -10.96
N GLU A 18 -3.54 -18.37 -10.36
CA GLU A 18 -4.67 -18.24 -9.42
C GLU A 18 -4.24 -17.66 -8.07
N ALA A 19 -3.04 -17.98 -7.60
CA ALA A 19 -2.54 -17.54 -6.30
C ALA A 19 -2.06 -16.09 -6.30
N ALA A 20 -1.45 -15.65 -7.40
CA ALA A 20 -0.84 -14.33 -7.53
C ALA A 20 -1.87 -13.20 -7.38
N THR A 21 -1.50 -12.17 -6.62
CA THR A 21 -2.33 -10.99 -6.36
C THR A 21 -1.86 -9.78 -7.16
N GLU A 22 -2.76 -8.88 -7.52
CA GLU A 22 -2.42 -7.66 -8.28
C GLU A 22 -1.46 -6.72 -7.51
N SER A 23 -1.36 -6.86 -6.19
CA SER A 23 -0.46 -6.08 -5.35
C SER A 23 1.02 -6.24 -5.69
N PHE A 24 1.43 -7.34 -6.35
CA PHE A 24 2.78 -7.48 -6.90
C PHE A 24 3.07 -6.40 -7.95
N PHE A 25 2.08 -6.06 -8.77
CA PHE A 25 2.21 -5.04 -9.80
C PHE A 25 1.99 -3.64 -9.24
N GLU A 26 1.13 -3.44 -8.23
CA GLU A 26 1.09 -2.15 -7.50
C GLU A 26 2.48 -1.79 -6.93
N ARG A 27 3.17 -2.78 -6.34
CA ARG A 27 4.53 -2.64 -5.81
C ARG A 27 5.56 -2.32 -6.90
N LEU A 28 5.42 -2.91 -8.08
CA LEU A 28 6.27 -2.62 -9.24
C LEU A 28 6.06 -1.19 -9.74
N LEU A 29 4.81 -0.72 -9.78
CA LEU A 29 4.40 0.59 -10.30
C LEU A 29 4.53 1.73 -9.28
N TRP A 30 4.63 1.41 -7.99
CA TRP A 30 4.79 2.38 -6.91
C TRP A 30 5.76 1.88 -5.83
N PRO A 31 7.05 1.70 -6.17
CA PRO A 31 8.03 1.13 -5.25
C PRO A 31 8.22 1.99 -3.99
N GLU A 32 8.12 3.32 -4.08
CA GLU A 32 8.26 4.23 -2.95
C GLU A 32 7.19 4.01 -1.87
N ARG A 33 5.98 3.57 -2.26
CA ARG A 33 4.90 3.26 -1.33
C ARG A 33 5.07 1.90 -0.69
N PHE A 34 5.63 0.90 -1.36
CA PHE A 34 5.71 -0.49 -0.86
C PHE A 34 7.05 -0.88 -0.22
N TYR A 35 8.09 -0.07 -0.40
CA TYR A 35 9.44 -0.32 0.12
C TYR A 35 9.93 0.81 1.03
N ASN A 36 9.01 1.42 1.80
CA ASN A 36 9.34 2.52 2.70
C ASN A 36 9.67 2.04 4.13
N ASP A 37 9.46 0.77 4.44
CA ASP A 37 9.73 0.19 5.76
C ASP A 37 10.91 -0.78 5.72
N ALA A 38 11.99 -0.43 6.42
CA ALA A 38 13.23 -1.19 6.46
C ALA A 38 13.41 -1.97 7.79
N GLN A 39 12.33 -2.23 8.53
CA GLN A 39 12.44 -3.09 9.71
C GLN A 39 12.89 -4.51 9.34
N PRO A 40 13.79 -5.14 10.12
CA PRO A 40 14.34 -6.46 9.79
C PRO A 40 13.29 -7.53 9.50
N PHE A 41 12.23 -7.59 10.32
CA PHE A 41 11.14 -8.54 10.12
C PHE A 41 10.40 -8.36 8.78
N ILE A 42 10.26 -7.11 8.32
CA ILE A 42 9.66 -6.81 7.02
C ILE A 42 10.60 -7.20 5.90
N LEU A 43 11.89 -6.89 6.03
CA LEU A 43 12.89 -7.28 5.03
C LEU A 43 12.96 -8.81 4.87
N ILE A 44 12.87 -9.57 5.97
CA ILE A 44 12.78 -11.04 5.94
C ILE A 44 11.52 -11.49 5.21
N LYS A 45 10.36 -10.88 5.50
CA LYS A 45 9.12 -11.21 4.78
C LYS A 45 9.22 -10.93 3.29
N LEU A 46 9.77 -9.77 2.91
CA LEU A 46 10.01 -9.41 1.52
C LEU A 46 10.90 -10.48 0.84
N ALA A 47 12.00 -10.87 1.49
CA ALA A 47 12.96 -11.83 0.96
C ALA A 47 12.41 -13.23 0.74
N LEU A 48 11.58 -13.70 1.67
CA LEU A 48 11.10 -15.08 1.66
C LEU A 48 9.75 -15.25 0.96
N PHE A 49 8.95 -14.20 0.80
CA PHE A 49 7.56 -14.38 0.38
C PHE A 49 7.14 -13.54 -0.83
N LEU A 50 7.95 -12.54 -1.23
CA LEU A 50 7.56 -11.61 -2.29
C LEU A 50 8.53 -11.54 -3.50
N PRO A 51 9.16 -12.65 -3.95
CA PRO A 51 9.88 -12.65 -5.23
C PRO A 51 8.91 -12.55 -6.41
N MET A 52 9.31 -11.82 -7.46
CA MET A 52 8.56 -11.75 -8.72
C MET A 52 9.05 -12.74 -9.78
N ALA A 53 9.97 -13.64 -9.41
CA ALA A 53 10.50 -14.71 -10.26
C ALA A 53 9.58 -15.95 -10.36
N GLY A 54 8.35 -15.85 -9.87
CA GLY A 54 7.35 -16.91 -9.93
C GLY A 54 6.33 -16.76 -11.07
N PRO A 55 5.35 -17.67 -11.16
CA PRO A 55 4.23 -17.58 -12.09
C PRO A 55 3.25 -16.46 -11.70
N LEU A 56 3.50 -15.24 -12.20
CA LEU A 56 2.65 -14.06 -11.94
C LEU A 56 1.73 -13.67 -13.10
N HIS A 57 1.70 -14.48 -14.17
CA HIS A 57 1.01 -14.12 -15.41
C HIS A 57 -0.50 -13.90 -15.24
N GLY A 58 -1.17 -14.61 -14.33
CA GLY A 58 -2.59 -14.38 -14.00
C GLY A 58 -2.86 -12.97 -13.49
N ALA A 59 -2.15 -12.57 -12.43
CA ALA A 59 -2.23 -11.20 -11.88
C ALA A 59 -1.76 -10.12 -12.89
N ALA A 60 -0.79 -10.45 -13.74
CA ALA A 60 -0.30 -9.54 -14.78
C ALA A 60 -1.36 -9.28 -15.86
N LEU A 61 -2.04 -10.34 -16.32
CA LEU A 61 -3.13 -10.24 -17.27
C LEU A 61 -4.32 -9.47 -16.68
N ALA A 62 -4.68 -9.74 -15.41
CA ALA A 62 -5.71 -8.97 -14.72
C ALA A 62 -5.38 -7.47 -14.67
N ALA A 63 -4.13 -7.11 -14.35
CA ALA A 63 -3.65 -5.73 -14.39
C ALA A 63 -3.76 -5.11 -15.81
N LEU A 64 -3.40 -5.85 -16.87
CA LEU A 64 -3.53 -5.37 -18.25
C LEU A 64 -4.99 -5.25 -18.70
N ASP A 65 -5.88 -6.13 -18.23
CA ASP A 65 -7.30 -6.06 -18.50
C ASP A 65 -7.95 -4.84 -17.84
N THR A 66 -7.59 -4.52 -16.59
CA THR A 66 -8.06 -3.26 -15.95
C THR A 66 -7.58 -2.04 -16.73
N PHE A 67 -6.35 -2.05 -17.25
CA PHE A 67 -5.85 -0.97 -18.11
C PHE A 67 -6.67 -0.82 -19.40
N ARG A 68 -7.09 -1.95 -19.99
CA ARG A 68 -7.92 -1.96 -21.19
C ARG A 68 -9.32 -1.45 -20.91
N GLN A 69 -9.96 -1.97 -19.87
CA GLN A 69 -11.32 -1.59 -19.46
C GLN A 69 -11.40 -0.10 -19.12
N ASN A 70 -10.35 0.44 -18.49
CA ASN A 70 -10.29 1.85 -18.15
C ASN A 70 -9.76 2.73 -19.29
N GLY A 71 -9.54 2.18 -20.50
CA GLY A 71 -9.20 2.96 -21.68
C GLY A 71 -7.76 3.52 -21.72
N LEU A 72 -6.84 2.96 -20.94
CA LEU A 72 -5.45 3.44 -20.87
C LEU A 72 -4.66 3.28 -22.19
N TYR A 73 -5.13 2.40 -23.09
CA TYR A 73 -4.53 2.22 -24.43
C TYR A 73 -5.02 3.23 -25.46
N LEU A 74 -6.07 4.01 -25.19
CA LEU A 74 -6.73 4.88 -26.18
C LEU A 74 -5.93 6.13 -26.59
N GLY A 75 -4.79 6.38 -25.95
CA GLY A 75 -3.85 7.44 -26.31
C GLY A 75 -3.42 8.32 -25.13
N ILE A 76 -2.77 9.43 -25.46
CA ILE A 76 -2.29 10.40 -24.47
C ILE A 76 -3.48 11.03 -23.74
N ARG A 77 -3.42 11.06 -22.39
CA ARG A 77 -4.45 11.63 -21.50
C ARG A 77 -5.85 11.02 -21.64
N ARG A 78 -5.96 9.81 -22.20
CA ARG A 78 -7.22 9.07 -22.28
C ARG A 78 -7.22 7.94 -21.26
N GLY A 79 -8.44 7.58 -20.86
CA GLY A 79 -8.69 6.54 -19.86
C GLY A 79 -8.50 7.00 -18.41
N ASP A 80 -9.12 6.26 -17.49
CA ASP A 80 -9.10 6.53 -16.06
C ASP A 80 -8.02 5.70 -15.35
N MET A 81 -7.22 6.34 -14.50
CA MET A 81 -6.21 5.63 -13.71
C MET A 81 -6.81 5.04 -12.43
N LEU A 82 -7.92 5.61 -11.94
CA LEU A 82 -8.59 5.12 -10.74
C LEU A 82 -9.18 3.73 -10.98
N GLY A 83 -9.01 2.83 -10.02
CA GLY A 83 -9.44 1.44 -10.13
C GLY A 83 -8.50 0.56 -10.97
N THR A 84 -7.33 1.06 -11.35
CA THR A 84 -6.27 0.27 -11.98
C THR A 84 -5.13 0.01 -11.00
N THR A 85 -4.18 -0.87 -11.36
CA THR A 85 -2.96 -1.07 -10.55
C THR A 85 -2.07 0.19 -10.42
N PHE A 86 -2.27 1.23 -11.26
CA PHE A 86 -1.63 2.52 -11.05
C PHE A 86 -2.21 3.27 -9.86
N LEU A 87 -3.52 3.18 -9.62
CA LEU A 87 -4.21 3.85 -8.53
C LEU A 87 -5.45 3.03 -8.14
N PRO A 88 -5.30 2.08 -7.19
CA PRO A 88 -6.40 1.24 -6.73
C PRO A 88 -7.51 2.10 -6.12
N ASP A 89 -8.76 1.76 -6.42
CA ASP A 89 -9.93 2.36 -5.77
C ASP A 89 -10.33 1.52 -4.57
N THR A 90 -10.49 2.17 -3.40
CA THR A 90 -10.95 1.47 -2.20
C THR A 90 -12.47 1.35 -2.15
N GLY A 91 -13.21 2.12 -2.96
CA GLY A 91 -14.68 2.13 -2.99
C GLY A 91 -15.33 2.71 -1.73
N ILE A 92 -14.55 3.36 -0.86
CA ILE A 92 -15.00 3.84 0.45
C ILE A 92 -15.60 5.24 0.31
N LYS A 93 -16.69 5.48 1.05
CA LYS A 93 -17.34 6.79 1.12
C LYS A 93 -16.91 7.49 2.41
N ALA A 94 -16.63 8.79 2.29
CA ALA A 94 -16.47 9.68 3.43
C ALA A 94 -17.63 10.67 3.46
N TYR A 95 -18.10 10.99 4.66
CA TYR A 95 -19.13 12.00 4.87
C TYR A 95 -18.51 13.15 5.64
N GLN A 96 -18.63 14.36 5.09
CA GLN A 96 -18.30 15.56 5.84
C GLN A 96 -19.38 15.80 6.90
N ILE A 97 -18.97 16.12 8.12
CA ILE A 97 -19.88 16.48 9.21
C ILE A 97 -19.89 18.01 9.32
N SER A 98 -21.03 18.62 9.03
CA SER A 98 -21.26 20.06 9.18
C SER A 98 -22.30 20.29 10.29
N GLY A 99 -21.86 20.62 11.50
CA GLY A 99 -22.70 20.96 12.65
C GLY A 99 -22.88 19.85 13.70
N SER A 100 -23.38 20.22 14.88
CA SER A 100 -23.77 19.28 15.94
C SER A 100 -25.29 19.04 15.94
N GLY A 101 -25.72 17.78 16.14
CA GLY A 101 -27.13 17.41 16.29
C GLY A 101 -27.86 17.02 14.99
N ALA A 102 -29.21 17.06 15.03
CA ALA A 102 -30.12 16.51 14.00
C ALA A 102 -30.04 17.19 12.61
N ALA A 103 -29.35 18.33 12.49
CA ALA A 103 -29.08 19.02 11.23
C ALA A 103 -27.73 18.59 10.62
N GLN A 104 -27.41 17.30 10.70
CA GLN A 104 -26.16 16.75 10.18
C GLN A 104 -26.25 16.61 8.65
N GLU A 105 -25.79 17.61 7.91
CA GLU A 105 -25.74 17.50 6.45
C GLU A 105 -24.54 16.65 6.02
N LYS A 106 -24.80 15.38 5.69
CA LYS A 106 -23.77 14.42 5.25
C LYS A 106 -23.48 14.59 3.78
N ILE A 107 -22.49 15.44 3.45
CA ILE A 107 -22.00 15.55 2.08
C ILE A 107 -21.14 14.31 1.78
N THR A 108 -21.64 13.44 0.90
CA THR A 108 -20.90 12.26 0.45
C THR A 108 -19.74 12.68 -0.44
N ARG A 109 -18.52 12.31 -0.07
CA ARG A 109 -17.31 12.48 -0.87
C ARG A 109 -16.66 11.12 -1.07
N LEU A 110 -16.35 10.80 -2.33
CA LEU A 110 -15.65 9.55 -2.68
C LEU A 110 -14.20 9.63 -2.20
N VAL A 111 -13.76 8.60 -1.48
CA VAL A 111 -12.37 8.45 -1.05
C VAL A 111 -11.62 7.66 -2.13
N ARG A 112 -10.93 8.37 -3.03
CA ARG A 112 -10.31 7.72 -4.21
C ARG A 112 -9.04 6.91 -3.90
N ASN A 113 -8.10 7.47 -3.12
CA ASN A 113 -6.82 6.80 -2.80
C ASN A 113 -6.90 5.95 -1.51
N GLY A 114 -7.83 6.26 -0.61
CA GLY A 114 -7.98 5.53 0.65
C GLY A 114 -6.73 5.49 1.52
N PHE A 115 -5.75 6.39 1.32
CA PHE A 115 -4.45 6.34 2.00
C PHE A 115 -4.59 6.30 3.53
N TRP A 116 -5.28 7.28 4.12
CA TRP A 116 -5.53 7.30 5.55
C TRP A 116 -6.45 6.17 5.99
N VAL A 117 -7.36 5.70 5.12
CA VAL A 117 -8.18 4.54 5.43
C VAL A 117 -7.31 3.28 5.56
N ASN A 118 -6.33 3.09 4.67
CA ASN A 118 -5.38 1.98 4.73
C ASN A 118 -4.40 2.11 5.91
N VAL A 119 -4.07 3.34 6.33
CA VAL A 119 -3.35 3.59 7.58
C VAL A 119 -4.17 3.09 8.75
N LEU A 120 -5.42 3.56 8.89
CA LEU A 120 -6.33 3.12 9.95
C LEU A 120 -6.54 1.61 9.88
N ARG A 121 -6.56 1.02 8.68
CA ARG A 121 -6.62 -0.42 8.50
C ARG A 121 -5.46 -1.22 8.99
N SER A 122 -4.31 -0.60 9.03
CA SER A 122 -3.09 -1.26 9.50
C SER A 122 -2.90 -1.09 11.01
N VAL A 123 -3.79 -0.35 11.70
CA VAL A 123 -3.73 -0.14 13.14
C VAL A 123 -4.27 -1.38 13.87
N LYS A 124 -3.40 -2.10 14.57
CA LYS A 124 -3.72 -3.30 15.35
C LYS A 124 -4.16 -2.94 16.78
N ALA A 125 -5.12 -3.72 17.29
CA ALA A 125 -5.54 -3.67 18.70
C ALA A 125 -4.54 -4.34 19.67
N GLU A 126 -3.67 -5.24 19.17
CA GLU A 126 -2.91 -6.22 19.97
C GLU A 126 -1.93 -5.63 21.00
N ASN A 127 -1.43 -4.40 20.82
CA ASN A 127 -0.39 -3.82 21.71
C ASN A 127 -0.93 -2.83 22.75
N ARG A 128 -2.24 -2.81 22.98
CA ARG A 128 -2.84 -1.82 23.87
C ARG A 128 -3.00 -2.42 25.26
N THR A 129 -2.17 -1.95 26.18
CA THR A 129 -2.51 -1.92 27.60
C THR A 129 -3.82 -1.17 27.71
N ALA A 130 -4.90 -1.93 27.76
CA ALA A 130 -6.27 -1.45 27.75
C ALA A 130 -6.37 -0.30 28.77
N ARG A 131 -6.54 0.92 28.26
CA ARG A 131 -7.13 1.99 29.06
C ARG A 131 -8.61 1.62 29.17
N LYS A 132 -8.91 0.54 29.91
CA LYS A 132 -10.24 0.33 30.46
C LYS A 132 -10.51 1.64 31.20
N LYS A 133 -11.41 2.49 30.69
CA LYS A 133 -12.01 3.53 31.54
C LYS A 133 -12.40 2.78 32.82
N ALA A 134 -11.89 3.21 33.97
CA ALA A 134 -12.13 2.56 35.24
C ALA A 134 -13.65 2.38 35.36
N VAL A 135 -14.10 1.13 35.24
CA VAL A 135 -15.51 0.78 35.36
C VAL A 135 -15.84 1.02 36.81
N ASP A 136 -16.85 1.84 37.05
CA ASP A 136 -17.34 2.16 38.39
C ASP A 136 -17.69 0.83 39.10
N PRO A 137 -17.05 0.49 40.22
CA PRO A 137 -17.18 -0.84 40.86
C PRO A 137 -18.56 -1.09 41.49
N THR A 138 -19.52 -0.17 41.32
CA THR A 138 -20.83 -0.20 41.97
C THR A 138 -21.98 -0.69 41.09
N ASP A 139 -21.76 -0.99 39.81
CA ASP A 139 -22.83 -1.46 38.91
C ASP A 139 -22.98 -3.01 38.93
N PRO A 140 -24.04 -3.58 39.54
CA PRO A 140 -24.24 -5.02 39.66
C PRO A 140 -24.58 -5.72 38.33
N ALA A 141 -24.76 -4.99 37.22
CA ALA A 141 -25.13 -5.54 35.91
C ALA A 141 -23.95 -6.11 35.08
N MET A 142 -22.69 -5.90 35.48
CA MET A 142 -21.53 -6.24 34.63
C MET A 142 -20.65 -7.37 35.19
N LYS A 143 -21.20 -8.56 35.40
CA LYS A 143 -20.34 -9.72 35.70
C LYS A 143 -19.48 -10.18 34.52
N HIS A 144 -19.93 -9.98 33.27
CA HIS A 144 -19.11 -9.91 32.06
C HIS A 144 -20.02 -9.33 30.97
N PRO A 145 -19.83 -8.09 30.45
CA PRO A 145 -20.54 -7.73 29.23
C PRO A 145 -20.14 -8.75 28.15
N PRO A 146 -21.09 -9.40 27.46
CA PRO A 146 -20.75 -10.30 26.38
C PRO A 146 -20.14 -9.45 25.27
N TYR A 147 -18.81 -9.40 25.21
CA TYR A 147 -18.09 -8.78 24.10
C TYR A 147 -18.39 -9.60 22.84
N ARG A 148 -19.47 -9.27 22.14
CA ARG A 148 -19.85 -9.95 20.90
C ARG A 148 -18.89 -9.59 19.77
N ALA A 149 -18.37 -8.35 19.78
CA ALA A 149 -17.24 -7.88 18.98
C ALA A 149 -16.74 -6.52 19.53
N MET A 150 -15.48 -6.43 19.96
CA MET A 150 -14.85 -5.16 20.34
C MET A 150 -14.76 -4.25 19.10
N GLN A 151 -15.15 -2.98 19.25
CA GLN A 151 -15.06 -1.99 18.18
C GLN A 151 -13.90 -1.03 18.46
N LEU A 152 -13.28 -0.53 17.39
CA LEU A 152 -12.27 0.52 17.45
C LEU A 152 -12.88 1.83 16.98
N VAL A 153 -12.68 2.89 17.76
CA VAL A 153 -13.02 4.25 17.36
C VAL A 153 -11.72 5.01 17.15
N HIS A 154 -11.43 5.35 15.90
CA HIS A 154 -10.21 6.07 15.50
C HIS A 154 -10.49 7.56 15.36
N HIS A 155 -9.70 8.40 16.05
CA HIS A 155 -9.68 9.84 15.87
C HIS A 155 -8.31 10.27 15.33
N LEU A 156 -8.24 10.48 14.02
CA LEU A 156 -7.04 10.92 13.32
C LEU A 156 -7.07 12.44 13.17
N LYS A 157 -6.05 13.13 13.66
CA LYS A 157 -5.88 14.58 13.50
C LYS A 157 -4.77 14.86 12.49
N LEU A 158 -5.05 15.71 11.51
CA LEU A 158 -4.15 16.08 10.42
C LEU A 158 -3.97 17.59 10.35
N HIS A 159 -2.72 18.06 10.35
CA HIS A 159 -2.40 19.48 10.22
C HIS A 159 -1.18 19.72 9.34
N TYR A 160 -1.12 20.87 8.69
CA TYR A 160 0.10 21.31 8.02
C TYR A 160 1.21 21.62 9.03
N ALA A 161 2.41 21.11 8.74
CA ALA A 161 3.59 21.42 9.52
C ALA A 161 4.80 21.64 8.60
N SER A 162 5.61 22.64 8.95
CA SER A 162 6.86 22.94 8.27
C SER A 162 8.02 22.21 8.96
N ALA A 163 9.05 21.88 8.17
CA ALA A 163 10.25 21.15 8.59
C ALA A 163 10.95 21.74 9.84
N GLY A 164 10.81 23.04 10.08
CA GLY A 164 11.40 23.74 11.25
C GLY A 164 10.54 23.76 12.51
N SER A 165 9.33 23.20 12.50
CA SER A 165 8.46 23.24 13.68
C SER A 165 8.91 22.23 14.76
N PRO A 166 8.82 22.58 16.07
CA PRO A 166 9.28 21.70 17.15
C PRO A 166 8.52 20.37 17.21
N ALA A 167 7.26 20.36 16.76
CA ALA A 167 6.47 19.13 16.64
C ALA A 167 7.01 18.20 15.55
N VAL A 168 7.53 18.74 14.45
CA VAL A 168 8.12 17.95 13.34
C VAL A 168 9.49 17.41 13.70
N LEU A 169 10.29 18.15 14.48
CA LEU A 169 11.60 17.67 14.95
C LEU A 169 11.49 16.41 15.83
N LYS A 170 10.37 16.26 16.56
CA LYS A 170 10.07 15.07 17.38
C LYS A 170 9.28 14.00 16.62
N ALA A 171 8.77 14.30 15.43
CA ALA A 171 7.94 13.40 14.64
C ALA A 171 8.80 12.44 13.79
N VAL A 172 8.26 11.25 13.53
CA VAL A 172 8.89 10.32 12.58
C VAL A 172 8.68 10.84 11.16
N GLN A 173 9.78 11.11 10.45
CA GLN A 173 9.74 11.62 9.09
C GLN A 173 9.57 10.48 8.08
N ILE A 174 8.55 10.60 7.22
CA ILE A 174 8.23 9.66 6.16
C ILE A 174 8.00 10.44 4.86
N SER A 175 8.54 9.96 3.74
CA SER A 175 8.41 10.60 2.43
C SER A 175 8.12 9.54 1.37
N GLU A 176 7.23 9.87 0.43
CA GLU A 176 7.01 9.12 -0.81
C GLU A 176 7.46 9.91 -2.05
N ALA A 177 7.92 11.15 -1.86
CA ALA A 177 8.22 12.08 -2.97
C ALA A 177 9.56 11.78 -3.67
N SER A 178 10.39 10.92 -3.09
CA SER A 178 11.74 10.65 -3.58
C SER A 178 12.14 9.20 -3.33
N VAL A 179 12.83 8.59 -4.29
CA VAL A 179 13.47 7.28 -4.12
C VAL A 179 14.44 7.35 -2.93
N SER A 180 14.20 6.52 -1.93
CA SER A 180 15.07 6.42 -0.76
C SER A 180 15.98 5.19 -0.86
N TRP A 181 17.08 5.18 -0.09
CA TRP A 181 17.92 3.97 0.02
C TRP A 181 17.11 2.76 0.52
N ARG A 182 16.05 2.98 1.32
CA ARG A 182 15.14 1.93 1.79
C ARG A 182 14.39 1.28 0.64
N THR A 183 14.02 2.07 -0.36
CA THR A 183 13.35 1.59 -1.59
C THR A 183 14.27 0.64 -2.35
N VAL A 184 15.54 1.03 -2.54
CA VAL A 184 16.55 0.20 -3.20
C VAL A 184 16.81 -1.08 -2.41
N LEU A 185 16.99 -0.98 -1.08
CA LEU A 185 17.17 -2.15 -0.23
C LEU A 185 15.96 -3.08 -0.29
N GLY A 186 14.74 -2.54 -0.24
CA GLY A 186 13.51 -3.31 -0.32
C GLY A 186 13.35 -4.07 -1.64
N ILE A 187 13.75 -3.47 -2.76
CA ILE A 187 13.78 -4.12 -4.08
C ILE A 187 14.75 -5.32 -4.05
N VAL A 188 15.99 -5.11 -3.62
CA VAL A 188 17.00 -6.17 -3.53
C VAL A 188 16.56 -7.28 -2.58
N CYS A 189 16.09 -6.92 -1.39
CA CYS A 189 15.57 -7.88 -0.42
C CYS A 189 14.42 -8.67 -1.01
N SER A 190 13.47 -8.05 -1.72
CA SER A 190 12.32 -8.78 -2.29
C SER A 190 12.69 -9.84 -3.32
N GLU A 191 13.88 -9.77 -3.91
CA GLU A 191 14.39 -10.77 -4.85
C GLU A 191 15.50 -11.64 -4.25
N ALA A 192 15.75 -11.57 -2.94
CA ALA A 192 16.86 -12.27 -2.29
C ALA A 192 16.80 -13.79 -2.49
N SER A 193 15.60 -14.39 -2.45
CA SER A 193 15.40 -15.80 -2.76
C SER A 193 15.77 -16.13 -4.22
N SER A 194 15.39 -15.29 -5.17
CA SER A 194 15.78 -15.46 -6.58
C SER A 194 17.30 -15.29 -6.77
N ILE A 195 17.91 -14.30 -6.11
CA ILE A 195 19.36 -14.08 -6.13
C ILE A 195 20.10 -15.30 -5.59
N ALA A 196 19.65 -15.86 -4.47
CA ALA A 196 20.25 -17.05 -3.88
C ALA A 196 20.21 -18.24 -4.86
N VAL A 197 19.05 -18.51 -5.48
CA VAL A 197 18.91 -19.58 -6.47
C VAL A 197 19.73 -19.30 -7.73
N ALA A 198 19.82 -18.04 -8.17
CA ALA A 198 20.64 -17.64 -9.32
C ALA A 198 22.14 -17.91 -9.08
N ILE A 199 22.63 -17.61 -7.87
CA ILE A 199 24.01 -17.91 -7.45
C ILE A 199 24.23 -19.43 -7.45
N THR A 200 23.31 -20.21 -6.86
CA THR A 200 23.39 -21.67 -6.85
C THR A 200 23.43 -22.24 -8.27
N ALA A 201 22.59 -21.73 -9.17
CA ALA A 201 22.55 -22.18 -10.57
C ALA A 201 23.87 -21.90 -11.32
N GLY A 202 24.56 -20.79 -11.01
CA GLY A 202 25.75 -20.36 -11.72
C GLY A 202 27.07 -20.91 -11.15
N VAL A 203 27.16 -21.07 -9.82
CA VAL A 203 28.42 -21.37 -9.13
C VAL A 203 28.52 -22.83 -8.68
N SER A 204 27.41 -23.41 -8.21
CA SER A 204 27.44 -24.73 -7.58
C SER A 204 27.47 -25.86 -8.62
N ASN A 205 28.31 -26.87 -8.35
CA ASN A 205 28.22 -28.16 -9.05
C ASN A 205 27.00 -28.93 -8.51
N PRO A 206 26.19 -29.59 -9.35
CA PRO A 206 26.39 -29.86 -10.78
C PRO A 206 25.69 -28.88 -11.75
N PHE A 207 25.21 -27.72 -11.31
CA PHE A 207 24.33 -26.86 -12.11
C PHE A 207 25.06 -26.02 -13.19
N ARG A 208 26.07 -25.22 -12.80
CA ARG A 208 26.90 -24.33 -13.65
C ARG A 208 26.25 -23.83 -14.96
N THR A 209 25.03 -23.30 -14.87
CA THR A 209 24.24 -22.86 -16.02
C THR A 209 24.09 -21.33 -16.01
N TYR A 210 25.04 -20.62 -16.64
CA TYR A 210 25.13 -19.16 -16.58
C TYR A 210 23.91 -18.42 -17.14
N TRP A 211 23.28 -18.95 -18.19
CA TRP A 211 22.10 -18.30 -18.77
C TRP A 211 20.90 -18.34 -17.82
N VAL A 212 20.75 -19.42 -17.03
CA VAL A 212 19.69 -19.55 -16.01
C VAL A 212 19.93 -18.55 -14.88
N THR A 213 21.18 -18.32 -14.49
CA THR A 213 21.54 -17.25 -13.54
C THR A 213 21.06 -15.89 -14.05
N GLY A 214 21.33 -15.55 -15.31
CA GLY A 214 20.83 -14.30 -15.91
C GLY A 214 19.30 -14.22 -15.93
N TYR A 215 18.63 -15.33 -16.27
CA TYR A 215 17.18 -15.42 -16.31
C TYR A 215 16.52 -15.25 -14.92
N LEU A 216 17.09 -15.84 -13.87
CA LEU A 216 16.59 -15.71 -12.49
C LEU A 216 16.81 -14.30 -11.92
N LEU A 217 17.81 -13.57 -12.41
CA LEU A 217 18.05 -12.16 -12.04
C LEU A 217 17.21 -11.16 -12.84
N LEU A 218 16.50 -11.61 -13.89
CA LEU A 218 15.70 -10.72 -14.74
C LEU A 218 14.63 -9.94 -13.96
N PRO A 219 13.84 -10.53 -13.03
CA PRO A 219 12.85 -9.78 -12.23
C PRO A 219 13.48 -8.63 -11.42
N LEU A 220 14.68 -8.83 -10.88
CA LEU A 220 15.42 -7.78 -10.18
C LEU A 220 15.78 -6.63 -11.12
N LEU A 221 16.30 -6.96 -12.31
CA LEU A 221 16.60 -5.97 -13.34
C LEU A 221 15.34 -5.21 -13.76
N LEU A 222 14.22 -5.91 -13.99
CA LEU A 222 12.94 -5.30 -14.35
C LEU A 222 12.41 -4.38 -13.24
N LYS A 223 12.59 -4.73 -11.96
CA LYS A 223 12.25 -3.85 -10.82
C LYS A 223 13.11 -2.58 -10.80
N PHE A 224 14.40 -2.68 -11.12
CA PHE A 224 15.25 -1.48 -11.23
C PHE A 224 14.87 -0.61 -12.43
N VAL A 225 14.53 -1.22 -13.58
CA VAL A 225 13.98 -0.47 -14.72
C VAL A 225 12.66 0.20 -14.32
N ALA A 226 11.78 -0.50 -13.62
CA ALA A 226 10.52 0.04 -13.09
C ALA A 226 10.73 1.26 -12.20
N LEU A 227 11.75 1.23 -11.33
CA LEU A 227 12.13 2.37 -10.50
C LEU A 227 12.56 3.59 -11.32
N LEU A 228 13.23 3.40 -12.46
CA LEU A 228 13.67 4.49 -13.34
C LEU A 228 12.52 5.06 -14.20
N VAL A 229 11.56 4.21 -14.58
CA VAL A 229 10.43 4.57 -15.44
C VAL A 229 9.14 4.79 -14.67
N CYS A 230 9.20 4.84 -13.33
CA CYS A 230 8.02 5.00 -12.48
C CYS A 230 7.23 6.25 -12.87
N VAL A 231 5.90 6.14 -12.81
CA VAL A 231 5.02 7.27 -13.15
C VAL A 231 5.10 8.28 -12.01
N ARG A 232 5.21 9.56 -12.38
CA ARG A 232 5.20 10.66 -11.41
C ARG A 232 3.82 10.75 -10.78
N ARG A 233 3.77 11.07 -9.49
CA ARG A 233 2.52 11.15 -8.73
C ARG A 233 2.34 12.51 -8.11
N GLU A 234 1.09 12.92 -7.96
CA GLU A 234 0.72 14.19 -7.35
C GLU A 234 1.23 14.22 -5.89
N PRO A 235 2.12 15.18 -5.57
CA PRO A 235 2.66 15.31 -4.22
C PRO A 235 1.62 15.91 -3.27
N ILE A 236 2.00 16.03 -1.99
CA ILE A 236 1.24 16.85 -1.04
C ILE A 236 1.21 18.30 -1.55
N GLU A 237 0.01 18.85 -1.70
CA GLU A 237 -0.13 20.24 -2.08
C GLU A 237 0.12 21.14 -0.86
N PRO A 238 0.97 22.17 -0.99
CA PRO A 238 1.11 23.18 0.05
C PRO A 238 -0.21 23.94 0.17
N ASP A 239 -0.46 24.46 1.36
CA ASP A 239 -1.65 25.24 1.67
C ASP A 239 -1.70 26.53 0.81
N LYS A 240 -2.44 26.48 -0.30
CA LYS A 240 -2.63 27.63 -1.23
C LYS A 240 -3.44 28.76 -0.58
N ASP A 241 -4.18 28.45 0.49
CA ASP A 241 -5.00 29.40 1.24
C ASP A 241 -4.19 30.24 2.24
N LYS A 242 -2.87 30.02 2.34
CA LYS A 242 -1.95 30.99 2.93
C LYS A 242 -1.71 32.18 1.99
N THR A 243 -2.77 32.85 1.57
CA THR A 243 -2.63 34.25 1.19
C THR A 243 -2.42 35.02 2.50
N GLU A 244 -1.31 35.74 2.64
CA GLU A 244 -0.98 36.51 3.84
C GLU A 244 -2.21 37.33 4.29
N GLY A 245 -2.80 36.97 5.43
CA GLY A 245 -3.93 37.69 6.02
C GLY A 245 -5.28 36.95 6.12
N GLN A 246 -5.44 35.74 5.56
CA GLN A 246 -6.66 34.94 5.81
C GLN A 246 -6.51 34.01 7.03
N PRO A 247 -7.57 33.87 7.86
CA PRO A 247 -7.55 32.95 8.99
C PRO A 247 -7.37 31.51 8.49
N ARG A 248 -6.61 30.69 9.24
CA ARG A 248 -6.46 29.26 8.94
C ARG A 248 -7.85 28.64 8.76
N SER A 249 -8.05 27.92 7.65
CA SER A 249 -9.29 27.19 7.41
C SER A 249 -9.61 26.35 8.64
N ALA A 250 -10.83 26.52 9.18
CA ALA A 250 -11.27 25.82 10.37
C ALA A 250 -11.18 24.31 10.16
N ASP A 251 -10.77 23.58 11.19
CA ASP A 251 -10.77 22.14 11.19
C ASP A 251 -12.20 21.63 10.90
N GLN A 252 -12.30 20.59 10.07
CA GLN A 252 -13.55 19.91 9.78
C GLN A 252 -13.43 18.43 10.15
N LEU A 253 -14.57 17.81 10.44
CA LEU A 253 -14.65 16.38 10.72
C LEU A 253 -15.16 15.62 9.50
N TYR A 254 -14.49 14.51 9.21
CA TYR A 254 -14.82 13.59 8.14
C TYR A 254 -15.04 12.19 8.72
N GLN A 255 -16.26 11.68 8.60
CA GLN A 255 -16.60 10.32 8.96
C GLN A 255 -16.23 9.38 7.81
N ILE A 256 -15.50 8.32 8.12
CA ILE A 256 -15.26 7.21 7.20
C ILE A 256 -16.14 6.04 7.64
N GLU A 257 -16.93 5.52 6.69
CA GLU A 257 -17.72 4.32 6.90
C GLU A 257 -16.99 3.13 6.25
N ASP A 258 -16.28 2.36 7.08
CA ASP A 258 -15.65 1.11 6.65
C ASP A 258 -16.34 -0.09 7.33
N PRO A 259 -17.07 -0.94 6.58
CA PRO A 259 -17.75 -2.11 7.12
C PRO A 259 -16.83 -3.09 7.85
N ARG A 260 -15.51 -3.07 7.58
CA ARG A 260 -14.56 -4.07 8.06
C ARG A 260 -13.88 -3.72 9.38
N GLN A 261 -13.91 -2.46 9.82
CA GLN A 261 -13.02 -2.00 10.90
C GLN A 261 -13.61 -1.02 11.92
N GLY A 262 -14.86 -0.61 11.74
CA GLY A 262 -15.55 0.23 12.71
C GLY A 262 -15.47 1.72 12.39
N PHE A 263 -15.47 2.54 13.43
CA PHE A 263 -15.76 3.98 13.31
C PHE A 263 -14.46 4.78 13.22
N ALA A 264 -14.33 5.58 12.15
CA ALA A 264 -13.18 6.44 11.96
C ALA A 264 -13.60 7.89 11.69
N ILE A 265 -13.00 8.81 12.44
CA ILE A 265 -13.10 10.25 12.27
C ILE A 265 -11.73 10.79 11.88
N ILE A 266 -11.69 11.53 10.77
CA ILE A 266 -10.54 12.36 10.40
C ILE A 266 -10.88 13.82 10.67
N GLN A 267 -10.10 14.44 11.54
CA GLN A 267 -10.14 15.87 11.84
C GLN A 267 -8.99 16.59 11.13
N GLY A 268 -9.29 17.71 10.49
CA GLY A 268 -8.28 18.65 10.00
C GLY A 268 -8.84 19.65 9.01
N PRO A 269 -8.02 20.60 8.54
CA PRO A 269 -8.45 21.56 7.53
C PRO A 269 -8.90 20.86 6.24
N SER A 270 -9.89 21.41 5.55
CA SER A 270 -10.39 20.85 4.27
C SER A 270 -9.27 20.62 3.26
N SER A 271 -8.34 21.55 3.13
CA SER A 271 -7.19 21.45 2.22
C SER A 271 -6.27 20.27 2.58
N VAL A 272 -6.13 19.94 3.87
CA VAL A 272 -5.33 18.81 4.36
C VAL A 272 -6.03 17.48 4.12
N VAL A 273 -7.32 17.36 4.44
CA VAL A 273 -8.02 16.07 4.37
C VAL A 273 -8.40 15.72 2.93
N LEU A 274 -8.98 16.67 2.19
CA LEU A 274 -9.54 16.40 0.86
C LEU A 274 -8.50 16.13 -0.21
N GLN A 275 -7.28 16.64 -0.07
CA GLN A 275 -6.22 16.31 -1.02
C GLN A 275 -5.98 14.80 -1.07
N PHE A 276 -6.07 14.08 0.06
CA PHE A 276 -5.93 12.63 0.11
C PHE A 276 -7.13 11.87 -0.47
N PHE A 277 -8.30 12.49 -0.50
CA PHE A 277 -9.49 11.89 -1.09
C PHE A 277 -9.58 12.13 -2.59
N ARG A 278 -8.91 13.17 -3.11
CA ARG A 278 -9.04 13.59 -4.52
C ARG A 278 -7.80 13.33 -5.37
N HIS A 279 -6.62 13.75 -4.89
CA HIS A 279 -5.48 14.09 -5.75
C HIS A 279 -4.18 13.42 -5.33
N TYR A 280 -3.90 13.34 -4.02
CA TYR A 280 -2.66 12.76 -3.51
C TYR A 280 -2.37 11.39 -4.15
N GLY A 281 -1.16 11.21 -4.67
CA GLY A 281 -0.73 9.93 -5.24
C GLY A 281 -1.29 9.61 -6.63
N HIS A 282 -2.13 10.49 -7.21
CA HIS A 282 -2.65 10.30 -8.55
C HIS A 282 -1.52 10.40 -9.59
N PRO A 283 -1.46 9.51 -10.59
CA PRO A 283 -0.49 9.63 -11.68
C PRO A 283 -0.63 10.98 -12.43
N ILE A 284 0.48 11.71 -12.59
CA ILE A 284 0.53 13.00 -13.27
C ILE A 284 0.54 12.78 -14.79
N ARG A 285 -0.30 13.55 -15.51
CA ARG A 285 -0.40 13.55 -16.96
C ARG A 285 -0.34 14.97 -17.52
N ASP A 286 0.87 15.51 -17.64
CA ASP A 286 1.07 16.93 -17.96
C ASP A 286 0.67 17.35 -19.39
N GLY A 287 0.46 18.66 -19.54
CA GLY A 287 0.49 19.46 -20.77
C GLY A 287 1.77 19.27 -21.61
N GLY A 288 1.72 19.44 -22.95
CA GLY A 288 2.92 19.67 -23.77
C GLY A 288 3.98 18.53 -23.85
N THR A 289 5.27 18.92 -23.89
CA THR A 289 6.42 18.00 -24.02
C THR A 289 6.63 17.10 -22.79
N ALA A 290 6.29 17.60 -21.60
CA ALA A 290 6.27 16.82 -20.36
C ALA A 290 5.26 15.66 -20.45
N GLY A 291 4.07 15.91 -21.03
CA GLY A 291 3.06 14.87 -21.24
C GLY A 291 3.51 13.70 -22.12
N ARG A 292 4.43 13.93 -23.08
CA ARG A 292 5.02 12.83 -23.86
C ARG A 292 5.92 11.92 -23.01
N ARG A 293 6.66 12.51 -22.07
CA ARG A 293 7.53 11.75 -21.14
C ARG A 293 6.71 10.96 -20.13
N ASP A 294 5.66 11.55 -19.58
CA ASP A 294 4.76 10.83 -18.67
C ASP A 294 4.04 9.69 -19.40
N ARG A 295 3.59 9.92 -20.64
CA ARG A 295 3.03 8.83 -21.46
C ARG A 295 4.05 7.73 -21.75
N ALA A 296 5.30 8.09 -22.05
CA ALA A 296 6.35 7.10 -22.27
C ALA A 296 6.57 6.25 -21.00
N ARG A 297 6.58 6.87 -19.82
CA ARG A 297 6.66 6.16 -18.52
C ARG A 297 5.48 5.22 -18.28
N GLU A 298 4.25 5.66 -18.58
CA GLU A 298 3.06 4.80 -18.53
C GLU A 298 3.21 3.59 -19.46
N LEU A 299 3.58 3.82 -20.73
CA LEU A 299 3.74 2.74 -21.70
C LEU A 299 4.87 1.78 -21.34
N LEU A 300 5.99 2.28 -20.82
CA LEU A 300 7.08 1.47 -20.32
C LEU A 300 6.63 0.65 -19.11
N SER A 301 5.85 1.24 -18.20
CA SER A 301 5.27 0.54 -17.06
C SER A 301 4.33 -0.59 -17.50
N VAL A 302 3.46 -0.34 -18.49
CA VAL A 302 2.61 -1.37 -19.10
C VAL A 302 3.46 -2.46 -19.77
N GLY A 303 4.51 -2.06 -20.49
CA GLY A 303 5.47 -2.98 -21.11
C GLY A 303 6.17 -3.87 -20.09
N LEU A 304 6.53 -3.34 -18.92
CA LEU A 304 7.12 -4.12 -17.82
C LEU A 304 6.15 -5.19 -17.30
N ILE A 305 4.86 -4.87 -17.12
CA ILE A 305 3.86 -5.87 -16.73
C ILE A 305 3.75 -6.95 -17.81
N TYR A 306 3.74 -6.56 -19.09
CA TYR A 306 3.73 -7.52 -20.19
C TYR A 306 4.95 -8.45 -20.20
N LEU A 307 6.15 -7.95 -19.87
CA LEU A 307 7.33 -8.80 -19.70
C LEU A 307 7.16 -9.83 -18.58
N PHE A 308 6.46 -9.49 -17.49
CA PHE A 308 6.12 -10.46 -16.44
C PHE A 308 5.07 -11.49 -16.88
N VAL A 309 4.17 -11.18 -17.82
CA VAL A 309 3.30 -12.19 -18.47
C VAL A 309 4.16 -13.22 -19.20
N LEU A 310 5.17 -12.76 -19.95
CA LEU A 310 6.04 -13.61 -20.76
C LEU A 310 7.13 -14.33 -19.96
N TYR A 311 7.44 -13.86 -18.75
CA TYR A 311 8.51 -14.42 -17.92
C TYR A 311 8.31 -15.92 -17.72
N PHE A 312 7.22 -16.34 -17.08
CA PHE A 312 6.99 -17.74 -16.75
C PHE A 312 6.93 -18.67 -17.99
N PRO A 313 6.15 -18.36 -19.06
CA PRO A 313 6.20 -19.12 -20.30
C PRO A 313 7.60 -19.20 -20.92
N GLY A 314 8.35 -18.11 -20.89
CA GLY A 314 9.74 -18.07 -21.35
C GLY A 314 10.66 -18.99 -20.55
N GLY A 315 10.49 -19.08 -19.24
CA GLY A 315 11.18 -20.04 -18.39
C GLY A 315 10.81 -21.49 -18.68
N LEU A 316 9.52 -21.77 -18.92
CA LEU A 316 9.04 -23.10 -19.25
C LEU A 316 9.57 -23.59 -20.62
N ILE A 317 9.55 -22.73 -21.64
CA ILE A 317 10.18 -23.02 -22.94
C ILE A 317 11.70 -23.15 -22.75
N GLY A 318 12.30 -22.23 -21.99
CA GLY A 318 13.71 -22.24 -21.60
C GLY A 318 14.17 -23.56 -20.96
N SER A 319 13.28 -24.22 -20.22
CA SER A 319 13.58 -25.48 -19.54
C SER A 319 14.00 -26.59 -20.51
N LEU A 320 13.59 -26.54 -21.79
CA LEU A 320 13.98 -27.51 -22.82
C LEU A 320 15.50 -27.56 -23.07
N TRP A 321 16.21 -26.46 -22.80
CA TRP A 321 17.67 -26.38 -22.95
C TRP A 321 18.43 -26.45 -21.63
N MET A 322 17.72 -26.62 -20.50
CA MET A 322 18.35 -26.76 -19.18
C MET A 322 18.79 -28.21 -18.95
N PRO A 323 19.96 -28.46 -18.33
CA PRO A 323 20.32 -29.79 -17.81
C PRO A 323 19.31 -30.28 -16.75
N ASP A 324 19.14 -31.58 -16.59
CA ASP A 324 18.14 -32.19 -15.69
C ASP A 324 18.22 -31.65 -14.25
N ASN A 325 19.43 -31.51 -13.69
CA ASN A 325 19.62 -30.96 -12.34
C ASN A 325 19.14 -29.50 -12.26
N THR A 326 19.44 -28.69 -13.28
CA THR A 326 19.05 -27.29 -13.34
C THR A 326 17.54 -27.14 -13.56
N GLN A 327 16.93 -28.03 -14.35
CA GLN A 327 15.46 -28.10 -14.49
C GLN A 327 14.79 -28.37 -13.14
N LEU A 328 15.31 -29.34 -12.36
CA LEU A 328 14.79 -29.65 -11.03
C LEU A 328 14.95 -28.48 -10.05
N LEU A 329 16.11 -27.80 -10.08
CA LEU A 329 16.34 -26.60 -9.28
C LEU A 329 15.35 -25.48 -9.61
N TRP A 330 15.17 -25.19 -10.91
CA TRP A 330 14.22 -24.20 -11.38
C TRP A 330 12.78 -24.56 -10.98
N LEU A 331 12.37 -25.81 -11.22
CA LEU A 331 11.03 -26.29 -10.87
C LEU A 331 10.76 -26.20 -9.35
N SER A 332 11.75 -26.56 -8.53
CA SER A 332 11.66 -26.47 -7.06
C SER A 332 11.50 -25.02 -6.61
N PHE A 333 12.22 -24.10 -7.25
CA PHE A 333 12.07 -22.68 -6.99
C PHE A 333 10.69 -22.16 -7.41
N GLN A 334 10.18 -22.53 -8.59
CA GLN A 334 8.83 -22.17 -9.02
C GLN A 334 7.77 -22.68 -8.03
N PHE A 335 7.88 -23.93 -7.59
CA PHE A 335 7.00 -24.49 -6.57
C PHE A 335 7.06 -23.69 -5.25
N TYR A 336 8.25 -23.35 -4.78
CA TYR A 336 8.45 -22.49 -3.62
C TYR A 336 7.76 -21.13 -3.78
N THR A 337 7.89 -20.47 -4.95
CA THR A 337 7.24 -19.16 -5.17
C THR A 337 5.72 -19.24 -5.12
N ILE A 338 5.12 -20.36 -5.55
CA ILE A 338 3.67 -20.58 -5.45
C ILE A 338 3.25 -20.75 -3.99
N VAL A 339 3.97 -21.59 -3.23
CA VAL A 339 3.69 -21.78 -1.81
C VAL A 339 3.80 -20.45 -1.07
N ALA A 340 4.85 -19.66 -1.37
CA ALA A 340 5.02 -18.32 -0.85
C ALA A 340 3.83 -17.41 -1.19
N ALA A 341 3.38 -17.38 -2.45
CA ALA A 341 2.23 -16.58 -2.88
C ALA A 341 0.93 -16.97 -2.13
N HIS A 342 0.69 -18.27 -1.93
CA HIS A 342 -0.46 -18.73 -1.14
C HIS A 342 -0.37 -18.30 0.32
N VAL A 343 0.82 -18.39 0.93
CA VAL A 343 1.05 -17.92 2.30
C VAL A 343 0.78 -16.42 2.40
N VAL A 344 1.26 -15.62 1.44
CA VAL A 344 1.01 -14.18 1.39
C VAL A 344 -0.49 -13.89 1.33
N ARG A 345 -1.22 -14.59 0.45
CA ARG A 345 -2.66 -14.40 0.28
C ARG A 345 -3.46 -14.79 1.52
N ILE A 346 -3.16 -15.94 2.13
CA ILE A 346 -3.88 -16.44 3.31
C ILE A 346 -3.61 -15.55 4.53
N LEU A 347 -2.36 -15.10 4.71
CA LEU A 347 -1.97 -14.27 5.85
C LEU A 347 -2.21 -12.76 5.62
N GLY A 348 -2.70 -12.36 4.44
CA GLY A 348 -2.95 -10.96 4.08
C GLY A 348 -1.68 -10.11 4.03
N TRP A 349 -0.55 -10.68 3.61
CA TRP A 349 0.75 -9.99 3.56
C TRP A 349 0.98 -9.20 2.26
N ASP A 350 -0.03 -9.07 1.40
CA ASP A 350 0.01 -8.27 0.17
C ASP A 350 0.51 -6.83 0.41
N ASN A 351 0.14 -6.27 1.56
CA ASN A 351 0.50 -4.90 1.98
C ASN A 351 1.83 -4.81 2.75
N CYS A 352 2.67 -5.84 2.75
CA CYS A 352 3.92 -5.85 3.51
C CYS A 352 4.87 -4.72 3.06
N GLY A 353 5.38 -3.93 4.01
CA GLY A 353 6.33 -2.85 3.72
C GLY A 353 5.71 -1.55 3.20
N ARG A 354 4.37 -1.49 3.06
CA ARG A 354 3.64 -0.27 2.68
C ARG A 354 3.90 0.89 3.64
N THR A 355 3.98 2.10 3.11
CA THR A 355 4.10 3.34 3.88
C THR A 355 2.99 3.44 4.91
N GLU A 356 1.76 3.08 4.55
CA GLU A 356 0.60 3.15 5.42
C GLU A 356 0.74 2.25 6.65
N ALA A 357 1.25 1.03 6.46
CA ALA A 357 1.52 0.10 7.54
C ALA A 357 2.66 0.59 8.46
N ARG A 358 3.62 1.33 7.92
CA ARG A 358 4.67 1.99 8.71
C ARG A 358 4.12 3.16 9.52
N ILE A 359 3.29 4.01 8.89
CA ILE A 359 2.62 5.14 9.56
C ILE A 359 1.75 4.60 10.70
N ALA A 360 0.92 3.61 10.44
CA ALA A 360 0.05 2.98 11.44
C ALA A 360 0.84 2.49 12.66
N ARG A 361 1.95 1.78 12.44
CA ARG A 361 2.82 1.30 13.53
C ARG A 361 3.43 2.44 14.36
N CYS A 362 3.82 3.55 13.71
CA CYS A 362 4.31 4.72 14.43
C CYS A 362 3.20 5.39 15.25
N LEU A 363 2.00 5.51 14.68
CA LEU A 363 0.83 6.08 15.33
C LEU A 363 0.34 5.24 16.51
N GLU A 364 0.37 3.90 16.40
CA GLU A 364 0.10 2.97 17.52
C GLU A 364 1.01 3.21 18.72
N GLN A 365 2.27 3.54 18.47
CA GLN A 365 3.27 3.84 19.51
C GLN A 365 3.11 5.25 20.10
N LYS A 366 1.98 5.94 19.81
CA LYS A 366 1.70 7.33 20.21
C LYS A 366 2.75 8.33 19.73
N ARG A 367 3.44 8.02 18.63
CA ARG A 367 4.37 8.95 17.99
C ARG A 367 3.62 9.77 16.96
N SER A 368 3.94 11.05 16.85
CA SER A 368 3.50 11.86 15.72
C SER A 368 4.28 11.46 14.47
N VAL A 369 3.60 11.47 13.33
CA VAL A 369 4.20 11.16 12.04
C VAL A 369 4.13 12.38 11.15
N TRP A 370 5.24 12.75 10.53
CA TRP A 370 5.27 13.83 9.56
C TRP A 370 5.48 13.24 8.16
N LEU A 371 4.42 13.29 7.35
CA LEU A 371 4.46 12.93 5.94
C LEU A 371 5.00 14.14 5.16
N ARG A 372 6.26 14.04 4.75
CA ARG A 372 7.00 15.12 4.10
C ARG A 372 6.52 15.31 2.66
N GLY A 373 6.13 16.53 2.34
CA GLY A 373 5.88 16.99 0.98
C GLY A 373 7.08 17.74 0.37
N PRO A 374 6.95 18.17 -0.89
CA PRO A 374 7.93 19.03 -1.54
C PRO A 374 8.01 20.40 -0.85
N GLY A 375 9.17 21.06 -0.92
CA GLY A 375 9.34 22.42 -0.38
C GLY A 375 9.38 22.52 1.16
N GLY A 376 9.58 21.40 1.87
CA GLY A 376 9.72 21.40 3.34
C GLY A 376 8.40 21.59 4.10
N VAL A 377 7.27 21.59 3.39
CA VAL A 377 5.92 21.52 3.95
C VAL A 377 5.45 20.08 3.92
N GLY A 378 4.77 19.63 4.98
CA GLY A 378 4.20 18.30 5.04
C GLY A 378 3.02 18.25 6.00
N ILE A 379 2.53 17.05 6.24
CA ILE A 379 1.33 16.81 7.03
C ILE A 379 1.72 16.05 8.27
N LEU A 380 1.45 16.65 9.43
CA LEU A 380 1.62 16.04 10.73
C LEU A 380 0.33 15.28 11.06
N ALA A 381 0.48 14.00 11.36
CA ALA A 381 -0.60 13.11 11.75
C ALA A 381 -0.41 12.63 13.19
N THR A 382 -1.49 12.67 13.95
CA THR A 382 -1.61 12.06 15.28
C THR A 382 -2.88 11.25 15.35
N LEU A 383 -2.82 10.10 16.02
CA LEU A 383 -3.95 9.18 16.13
C LEU A 383 -4.25 8.93 17.59
N GLU A 384 -5.50 9.15 17.94
CA GLU A 384 -6.11 8.65 19.17
C GLU A 384 -7.00 7.48 18.78
N THR A 385 -7.00 6.42 19.58
CA THR A 385 -7.93 5.32 19.36
C THR A 385 -8.41 4.80 20.69
N THR A 386 -9.72 4.58 20.76
CA THR A 386 -10.40 4.06 21.92
C THR A 386 -11.02 2.71 21.58
N ASP A 387 -10.86 1.76 22.50
CA ASP A 387 -11.42 0.42 22.37
C ASP A 387 -12.76 0.42 23.13
N VAL A 388 -13.85 0.05 22.46
CA VAL A 388 -15.20 0.09 23.01
C VAL A 388 -15.89 -1.27 22.90
N ALA A 389 -16.76 -1.57 23.87
CA ALA A 389 -17.30 -2.92 24.07
C ALA A 389 -18.34 -3.34 23.01
N ASN A 390 -19.08 -2.38 22.46
CA ASN A 390 -20.12 -2.62 21.47
C ASN A 390 -20.28 -1.41 20.52
N VAL A 391 -21.10 -1.59 19.49
CA VAL A 391 -21.38 -0.57 18.46
C VAL A 391 -22.08 0.66 19.05
N GLU A 392 -22.92 0.49 20.08
CA GLU A 392 -23.64 1.59 20.71
C GLU A 392 -22.68 2.52 21.48
N SER A 393 -21.76 1.96 22.26
CA SER A 393 -20.67 2.69 22.91
C SER A 393 -19.73 3.33 21.90
N ALA A 394 -19.54 2.71 20.72
CA ALA A 394 -18.78 3.30 19.64
C ALA A 394 -19.46 4.56 19.09
N ASN A 395 -20.77 4.51 18.88
CA ASN A 395 -21.57 5.67 18.48
C ASN A 395 -21.54 6.77 19.56
N GLN A 396 -21.61 6.41 20.84
CA GLN A 396 -21.52 7.39 21.94
C GLN A 396 -20.17 8.11 21.97
N GLU A 397 -19.06 7.38 21.83
CA GLU A 397 -17.73 7.98 21.79
C GLU A 397 -17.54 8.82 20.51
N PHE A 398 -18.12 8.38 19.39
CA PHE A 398 -18.15 9.12 18.14
C PHE A 398 -18.89 10.46 18.28
N GLU A 399 -20.08 10.47 18.86
CA GLU A 399 -20.83 11.70 19.17
C GLU A 399 -20.08 12.59 20.17
N ALA A 400 -19.43 12.00 21.17
CA ALA A 400 -18.62 12.76 22.13
C ALA A 400 -17.44 13.50 21.46
N ILE A 401 -16.80 12.89 20.45
CA ILE A 401 -15.73 13.54 19.66
C ILE A 401 -16.31 14.70 18.84
N ILE A 402 -17.49 14.52 18.24
CA ILE A 402 -18.18 15.55 17.47
C ILE A 402 -18.57 16.73 18.37
N GLU A 403 -19.20 16.47 19.51
CA GLU A 403 -19.57 17.49 20.48
C GLU A 403 -18.34 18.24 21.00
N ALA A 404 -17.26 17.53 21.32
CA ALA A 404 -16.02 18.14 21.79
C ALA A 404 -15.41 19.09 20.75
N HIS A 405 -15.50 18.74 19.46
CA HIS A 405 -15.03 19.58 18.37
C HIS A 405 -15.86 20.86 18.22
N PHE A 406 -17.19 20.76 18.21
CA PHE A 406 -18.08 21.92 18.05
C PHE A 406 -18.26 22.77 19.32
N ARG A 407 -17.81 22.29 20.49
CA ARG A 407 -17.74 23.08 21.73
C ARG A 407 -16.48 23.93 21.85
N GLN A 408 -15.44 23.67 21.06
CA GLN A 408 -14.25 24.50 21.04
C GLN A 408 -14.56 25.78 20.25
N PRO A 409 -14.51 26.97 20.88
CA PRO A 409 -14.91 28.24 20.27
C PRO A 409 -13.97 28.70 19.14
#